data_AF-A0A975ZQB5-F1
#
_entry.id   AF-A0A975ZQB5-F1
#
_cell.length_a   1.000
_cell.length_b   1.000
_cell.length_c   1.000
_cell.angle_alpha   90.00
_cell.angle_beta   90.00
_cell.angle_gamma   90.00
#
_symmetry.space_group_name_H-M   'P 1'
#
loop_
_entity.id
_entity.type
_entity.pdbx_description
1 polymer ?
#
loop_
_entity_poly.entity_id
_entity_poly.type
_entity_poly.pdbx_seq_one_letter_code
_entity_poly.pdbx_strand_id
1 'polypeptide(L)'
;MRVLGVSEVIARYEGYGDSGNFEELALQPDQTDLPDDLETALRDFAWSFAYHLHPGFENNEGGYGELTWDVSADSITLDHADRYVECSHSFDEGL
;
A
#
# COMPACT_ATOMS: atom_id res chain seq x y z
N MET A 1 11.43 -5.73 15.08
CA MET A 1 10.59 -6.82 14.54
C MET A 1 10.88 -8.17 15.22
N ARG A 2 11.93 -8.92 14.86
CA ARG A 2 12.20 -10.26 15.46
C ARG A 2 12.38 -10.27 16.99
N VAL A 3 13.05 -9.26 17.56
CA VAL A 3 13.22 -9.10 19.02
C VAL A 3 11.90 -8.82 19.74
N LEU A 4 10.91 -8.24 19.03
CA LEU A 4 9.57 -7.98 19.55
C LEU A 4 8.63 -9.20 19.38
N GLY A 5 9.13 -10.32 18.83
CA GLY A 5 8.32 -11.51 18.56
C GLY A 5 7.38 -11.39 17.36
N VAL A 6 7.50 -10.33 16.55
CA VAL A 6 6.70 -10.16 15.34
C VAL A 6 7.14 -11.16 14.27
N SER A 7 6.20 -11.99 13.80
CA SER A 7 6.40 -12.95 12.72
C SER A 7 5.93 -12.43 11.36
N GLU A 8 4.95 -11.53 11.34
CA GLU A 8 4.37 -10.97 10.11
C GLU A 8 3.97 -9.51 10.30
N VAL A 9 4.11 -8.73 9.23
CA VAL A 9 3.63 -7.35 9.13
C VAL A 9 2.74 -7.25 7.92
N ILE A 10 1.55 -6.68 8.09
CA ILE A 10 0.62 -6.40 7.00
C ILE A 10 0.37 -4.89 6.99
N ALA A 11 0.66 -4.25 5.86
CA ALA A 11 0.50 -2.82 5.67
C ALA A 11 -0.42 -2.56 4.47
N ARG A 12 -1.57 -1.92 4.73
CA ARG A 12 -2.52 -1.51 3.69
C ARG A 12 -2.40 -0.04 3.41
N TYR A 13 -2.36 0.30 2.13
CA TYR A 13 -2.21 1.67 1.66
C TYR A 13 -3.22 1.97 0.57
N GLU A 14 -3.57 3.25 0.47
CA GLU A 14 -4.42 3.77 -0.58
C GLU A 14 -3.95 5.17 -0.98
N GLY A 15 -3.84 5.43 -2.27
CA GLY A 15 -3.58 6.75 -2.83
C GLY A 15 -4.70 7.16 -3.75
N TYR A 16 -5.09 8.43 -3.73
CA TYR A 16 -6.02 9.05 -4.68
C TYR A 16 -5.87 10.57 -4.65
N GLY A 17 -6.03 11.23 -5.82
CA GLY A 17 -6.18 12.70 -5.87
C GLY A 17 -5.02 13.46 -5.23
N ASP A 18 -3.79 13.08 -5.60
CA ASP A 18 -2.51 13.63 -5.10
C ASP A 18 -2.27 13.44 -3.59
N SER A 19 -3.17 12.70 -2.92
CA SER A 19 -3.10 12.41 -1.49
C SER A 19 -2.84 10.93 -1.29
N GLY A 20 -1.76 10.62 -0.57
CA GLY A 20 -1.50 9.29 -0.05
C GLY A 20 -2.08 9.13 1.34
N ASN A 21 -2.78 8.03 1.57
CA ASN A 21 -3.21 7.62 2.89
C ASN A 21 -2.69 6.21 3.24
N PHE A 22 -2.26 6.07 4.47
CA PHE A 22 -1.96 4.77 5.03
C PHE A 22 -3.20 4.28 5.78
N GLU A 23 -3.76 3.15 5.38
CA GLU A 23 -5.04 2.68 5.89
C GLU A 23 -4.87 1.88 7.17
N GLU A 24 -3.95 0.91 7.19
CA GLU A 24 -3.86 -0.04 8.30
C GLU A 24 -2.49 -0.69 8.42
N LEU A 25 -2.02 -0.84 9.66
CA LEU A 25 -0.85 -1.65 9.99
C LEU A 25 -1.30 -2.73 10.98
N ALA A 26 -1.14 -3.99 10.59
CA ALA A 26 -1.39 -5.15 11.44
C ALA A 26 -0.11 -5.96 11.62
N LEU A 27 0.02 -6.58 12.80
CA LEU A 27 1.19 -7.38 13.19
C LEU A 27 0.70 -8.75 13.65
N GLN A 28 1.47 -9.80 13.36
CA GLN A 28 1.31 -11.09 14.01
C GLN A 28 2.45 -11.35 14.99
N PRO A 29 2.17 -11.73 16.26
CA PRO A 29 0.84 -11.85 16.85
C PRO A 29 0.13 -10.49 17.01
N ASP A 30 -1.21 -10.52 16.97
CA ASP A 30 -2.04 -9.34 17.20
C ASP A 30 -1.72 -8.66 18.54
N GLN A 31 -1.95 -7.35 18.63
CA GLN A 31 -1.72 -6.53 19.83
C GLN A 31 -0.26 -6.49 20.31
N THR A 32 0.71 -6.77 19.43
CA THR A 32 2.12 -6.52 19.73
C THR A 32 2.35 -5.02 19.92
N ASP A 33 2.92 -4.65 21.07
CA ASP A 33 3.24 -3.25 21.37
C ASP A 33 4.43 -2.81 20.52
N LEU A 34 4.19 -1.85 19.61
CA LEU A 34 5.17 -1.36 18.67
C LEU A 34 5.52 0.08 19.04
N PRO A 35 6.82 0.43 19.19
CA PRO A 35 7.22 1.82 19.36
C PRO A 35 6.73 2.71 18.20
N ASP A 36 6.23 3.92 18.52
CA ASP A 36 5.65 4.86 17.54
C ASP A 36 6.60 5.18 16.36
N ASP A 37 7.91 5.25 16.63
CA ASP A 37 8.93 5.51 15.62
C ASP A 37 9.08 4.32 14.65
N LEU A 38 8.98 3.09 15.16
CA LEU A 38 9.00 1.89 14.34
C LEU A 38 7.70 1.72 13.56
N GLU A 39 6.55 2.06 14.16
CA GLU A 39 5.26 2.09 13.45
C GLU A 39 5.33 3.05 12.26
N THR A 40 5.80 4.26 12.49
CA THR A 40 5.99 5.28 11.44
C THR A 40 6.94 4.78 10.35
N ALA A 41 8.08 4.19 10.73
CA ALA A 41 9.03 3.66 9.77
C ALA A 41 8.46 2.53 8.90
N LEU A 42 7.59 1.66 9.45
CA LEU A 42 6.92 0.61 8.68
C LEU A 42 5.90 1.18 7.69
N ARG A 43 5.15 2.22 8.11
CA ARG A 43 4.23 2.94 7.22
C ARG A 43 4.97 3.57 6.04
N ASP A 44 6.03 4.32 6.34
CA ASP A 44 6.85 4.99 5.33
C ASP A 44 7.52 3.98 4.39
N PHE A 45 7.97 2.84 4.94
CA PHE A 45 8.53 1.75 4.15
C PHE A 45 7.49 1.16 3.19
N ALA A 46 6.29 0.83 3.67
CA ALA A 46 5.24 0.25 2.83
C ALA A 46 4.85 1.19 1.69
N TRP A 47 4.65 2.47 2.01
CA TRP A 47 4.38 3.51 1.00
C TRP A 47 5.51 3.63 -0.02
N SER A 48 6.75 3.75 0.44
CA SER A 48 7.91 3.91 -0.44
C SER A 48 8.13 2.68 -1.32
N PHE A 49 7.88 1.47 -0.80
CA PHE A 49 8.01 0.23 -1.54
C PHE A 49 6.95 0.13 -2.64
N ALA A 50 5.70 0.44 -2.33
CA ALA A 50 4.61 0.51 -3.31
C ALA A 50 4.89 1.53 -4.41
N TYR A 51 5.27 2.76 -4.03
CA TYR A 51 5.61 3.82 -4.97
C TYR A 51 6.81 3.48 -5.86
N HIS A 52 7.81 2.78 -5.32
CA HIS A 52 8.97 2.38 -6.11
C HIS A 52 8.61 1.37 -7.21
N LEU A 53 7.70 0.45 -6.94
CA LEU A 53 7.27 -0.57 -7.91
C LEU A 53 6.17 -0.06 -8.85
N HIS A 54 5.31 0.83 -8.36
CA HIS A 54 4.15 1.38 -9.08
C HIS A 54 4.18 2.92 -9.02
N PRO A 55 5.15 3.57 -9.68
CA PRO A 55 5.29 5.01 -9.56
C PRO A 55 4.06 5.73 -10.11
N GLY A 56 3.50 6.60 -9.27
CA GLY A 56 2.37 7.43 -9.62
C GLY A 56 1.00 6.78 -9.43
N PHE A 57 0.93 5.61 -8.77
CA PHE A 57 -0.33 4.95 -8.44
C PHE A 57 -1.27 5.86 -7.66
N GLU A 58 -0.76 6.82 -6.90
CA GLU A 58 -1.57 7.74 -6.10
C GLU A 58 -2.26 8.84 -6.90
N ASN A 59 -1.89 9.01 -8.17
CA ASN A 59 -2.37 10.12 -9.00
C ASN A 59 -3.75 9.82 -9.59
N ASN A 60 -4.55 10.87 -9.76
CA ASN A 60 -5.88 10.82 -10.38
C ASN A 60 -6.79 9.80 -9.67
N GLU A 61 -7.19 8.74 -10.37
CA GLU A 61 -8.03 7.64 -9.89
C GLU A 61 -7.38 6.81 -8.79
N GLY A 62 -6.08 6.99 -8.59
CA GLY A 62 -5.39 6.40 -7.47
C GLY A 62 -5.14 4.91 -7.63
N GLY A 63 -4.78 4.28 -6.52
CA GLY A 63 -4.44 2.88 -6.44
C GLY A 63 -4.31 2.47 -4.99
N TYR A 64 -4.33 1.18 -4.73
CA TYR A 64 -4.28 0.64 -3.38
C TYR A 64 -3.54 -0.69 -3.38
N GLY A 65 -3.22 -1.17 -2.18
CA GLY A 65 -2.58 -2.47 -2.06
C GLY A 65 -2.32 -2.89 -0.63
N GLU A 66 -1.79 -4.10 -0.54
CA GLU A 66 -1.37 -4.73 0.70
C GLU A 66 0.06 -5.23 0.54
N LEU A 67 0.94 -4.76 1.44
CA LEU A 67 2.27 -5.31 1.62
C LEU A 67 2.25 -6.29 2.79
N THR A 68 2.64 -7.54 2.52
CA THR A 68 2.85 -8.56 3.54
C THR A 68 4.33 -8.86 3.67
N TRP A 69 4.90 -8.62 4.85
CA TRP A 69 6.27 -9.01 5.18
C TRP A 69 6.26 -10.18 6.15
N ASP A 70 6.63 -11.36 5.66
CA ASP A 70 6.98 -12.50 6.51
C ASP A 70 8.37 -12.24 7.11
N VAL A 71 8.38 -11.83 8.38
CA VAL A 71 9.59 -11.49 9.13
C VAL A 71 10.42 -12.75 9.43
N SER A 72 9.77 -13.91 9.49
CA SER A 72 10.43 -15.18 9.80
C SER A 72 11.18 -15.72 8.58
N ALA A 73 10.57 -15.64 7.40
CA ALA A 73 11.16 -16.02 6.12
C ALA A 73 12.00 -14.92 5.46
N ASP A 74 11.89 -13.68 5.97
CA ASP A 74 12.53 -12.49 5.40
C ASP A 74 12.08 -12.20 3.96
N SER A 75 10.79 -12.38 3.67
CA SER A 75 10.22 -12.24 2.33
C SER A 75 9.05 -11.28 2.31
N ILE A 76 8.98 -10.45 1.27
CA ILE A 76 7.92 -9.47 1.07
C ILE A 76 7.08 -9.88 -0.14
N THR A 77 5.76 -9.82 0.04
CA THR A 77 4.77 -9.92 -1.04
C THR A 77 4.02 -8.58 -1.13
N LEU A 78 3.78 -8.11 -2.35
CA LEU A 78 2.97 -6.92 -2.61
C LEU A 78 1.82 -7.32 -3.55
N ASP A 79 0.58 -7.13 -3.07
CA ASP A 79 -0.63 -7.17 -3.91
C ASP A 79 -1.10 -5.74 -4.16
N HIS A 80 -1.12 -5.32 -5.42
CA HIS A 80 -1.35 -3.94 -5.81
C HIS A 80 -2.36 -3.84 -6.96
N ALA A 81 -3.22 -2.82 -6.88
CA ALA A 81 -4.17 -2.46 -7.91
C ALA A 81 -4.11 -0.96 -8.24
N ASP A 82 -3.90 -0.64 -9.51
CA ASP A 82 -4.15 0.67 -10.09
C ASP A 82 -5.65 0.83 -10.40
N ARG A 83 -6.19 2.02 -10.17
CA ARG A 83 -7.53 2.39 -10.63
C ARG A 83 -7.42 3.26 -11.87
N TYR A 84 -8.36 3.09 -12.80
CA TYR A 84 -8.46 3.91 -14.01
C TYR A 84 -9.91 4.10 -14.42
N VAL A 85 -10.19 5.22 -15.08
CA VAL A 85 -11.46 5.52 -15.73
C VAL A 85 -11.23 5.58 -17.23
N GLU A 86 -11.93 4.74 -17.98
CA GLU A 86 -11.91 4.73 -19.43
C GLU A 86 -13.18 5.38 -19.99
N CYS A 87 -13.01 6.35 -20.89
CA CYS A 87 -14.11 7.03 -21.57
C CYS A 87 -13.96 6.88 -23.10
N SER A 88 -14.96 6.27 -23.74
CA SER A 88 -15.10 6.23 -25.19
C SER A 88 -16.19 7.19 -25.65
N HIS A 89 -15.90 8.05 -26.62
CA HIS A 89 -16.84 9.03 -27.16
C HIS A 89 -16.82 8.99 -28.69
N SER A 90 -17.99 8.81 -29.31
CA SER A 90 -18.21 8.97 -30.75
C SER A 90 -19.26 10.04 -30.98
N PHE A 91 -19.04 10.86 -32.01
CA PHE A 91 -19.98 11.91 -32.40
C PHE A 91 -20.22 11.82 -33.90
N ASP A 92 -21.47 11.58 -34.28
CA ASP A 92 -21.91 11.56 -35.66
C ASP A 92 -22.91 12.71 -35.86
N GLU A 93 -22.64 13.57 -36.85
CA GLU A 93 -23.49 14.71 -37.22
C GLU A 93 -23.81 14.64 -38.71
N GLY A 94 -25.04 14.99 -39.08
CA GLY A 94 -25.46 15.09 -40.49
C GLY A 94 -25.60 13.74 -41.22
N LEU A 95 -25.84 12.65 -40.50
CA LEU A 95 -26.27 11.36 -41.06
C LEU A 95 -27.72 11.41 -41.60
#